data_AF-A0A4U0ZX87-F1
#
_entry.id   AF-A0A4U0ZX87-F1
#
_cell.length_a   1.000
_cell.length_b   1.000
_cell.length_c   1.000
_cell.angle_alpha   90.00
_cell.angle_beta   90.00
_cell.angle_gamma   90.00
#
_symmetry.space_group_name_H-M   'P 1'
#
loop_
_entity.id
_entity.type
_entity.pdbx_description
1 polymer ?
#
loop_
_entity_poly.entity_id
_entity_poly.type
_entity_poly.pdbx_seq_one_letter_code
_entity_poly.pdbx_strand_id
1 'polypeptide(L)'
;MSNQIASGQRFLFIVVLLTLCCHGCARLPDFAQPHLSNQPFDPSLGSISYRQLTVEDFKALTPSPHIADHRHMINAHSSISLRPTTEMHYVISPPQLNFGVYKAYLQDLSFKAVMIPERSWWNPEIPANKTAYVLQHEQIHFALMEIAARRLNRKLSLSVTRSISGPDQKSVEQQLVKVVDEEIAAAQKEILAEHTAFDEAASLRYAPQDQQEWYNKSQKELDNLAKWAR
;
A
#
# COMPACT_ATOMS: atom_id res chain seq x y z
N MET A 1 -3.37 -59.72 -26.90
CA MET A 1 -3.93 -58.39 -27.19
C MET A 1 -4.22 -57.68 -25.87
N SER A 2 -3.25 -57.01 -25.23
CA SER A 2 -3.52 -56.16 -24.05
C SER A 2 -2.33 -55.28 -23.66
N ASN A 3 -1.74 -54.53 -24.60
CA ASN A 3 -0.63 -53.61 -24.29
C ASN A 3 -0.67 -52.25 -25.03
N GLN A 4 -1.70 -51.98 -25.84
CA GLN A 4 -1.79 -50.72 -26.60
C GLN A 4 -2.61 -49.62 -25.92
N ILE A 5 -3.37 -49.92 -24.86
CA ILE A 5 -4.23 -48.91 -24.19
C ILE A 5 -3.43 -48.04 -23.20
N ALA A 6 -2.31 -48.54 -22.66
CA ALA A 6 -1.55 -47.86 -21.62
C ALA A 6 -0.65 -46.70 -22.12
N SER A 7 -0.34 -46.60 -23.42
CA SER A 7 0.54 -45.54 -23.95
C SER A 7 -0.20 -44.22 -24.20
N GLY A 8 -1.47 -44.27 -24.62
CA GLY A 8 -2.28 -43.09 -24.88
C GLY A 8 -2.63 -42.29 -23.63
N GLN A 9 -2.92 -42.97 -22.52
CA GLN A 9 -3.19 -42.32 -21.22
C GLN A 9 -1.94 -41.63 -20.65
N ARG A 10 -0.75 -42.22 -20.80
CA ARG A 10 0.51 -41.61 -20.34
C ARG A 10 0.86 -40.35 -21.14
N PHE A 11 0.59 -40.35 -22.44
CA PHE A 11 0.81 -39.18 -23.29
C PHE A 11 -0.16 -38.03 -22.95
N LEU A 12 -1.43 -38.35 -22.71
CA LEU A 12 -2.44 -37.35 -22.31
C LEU A 12 -2.11 -36.73 -20.94
N PHE A 13 -1.67 -37.53 -19.96
CA PHE A 13 -1.25 -37.01 -18.65
C PHE A 13 -0.02 -36.10 -18.73
N ILE A 14 0.97 -36.43 -19.58
CA ILE A 14 2.16 -35.59 -19.77
C ILE A 14 1.80 -34.26 -20.43
N VAL A 15 0.90 -34.27 -21.43
CA VAL A 15 0.43 -33.04 -22.10
C VAL A 15 -0.38 -32.15 -21.14
N VAL A 16 -1.22 -32.74 -20.28
CA VAL A 16 -1.99 -32.01 -19.25
C VAL A 16 -1.07 -31.44 -18.15
N LEU A 17 -0.04 -32.18 -17.74
CA LEU A 17 0.94 -31.69 -16.76
C LEU A 17 1.79 -30.54 -17.33
N LEU A 18 2.16 -30.63 -18.62
CA LEU A 18 2.91 -29.57 -19.34
C LEU A 18 2.06 -28.30 -19.55
N THR A 19 0.76 -28.41 -19.81
CA THR A 19 -0.12 -27.22 -19.88
C THR A 19 -0.42 -26.61 -18.51
N LEU A 20 -0.44 -27.41 -17.43
CA LEU A 20 -0.53 -26.90 -16.06
C LEU A 20 0.74 -26.16 -15.62
N CYS A 21 1.94 -26.59 -16.05
CA CYS A 21 3.20 -25.89 -15.76
C CYS A 21 3.40 -24.60 -16.59
N CYS A 22 2.65 -24.42 -17.68
CA CYS A 22 2.69 -23.20 -18.50
C CYS A 22 1.74 -22.09 -18.03
N HIS A 23 1.02 -22.27 -16.92
CA HIS A 23 0.39 -21.17 -16.19
C HIS A 23 1.45 -20.42 -15.38
N GLY A 24 2.52 -19.99 -16.07
CA GLY A 24 3.54 -19.15 -15.49
C GLY A 24 2.85 -17.94 -14.86
N CYS A 25 3.14 -17.69 -13.59
CA CYS A 25 2.69 -16.51 -12.87
C CYS A 25 2.98 -15.28 -13.75
N ALA A 26 1.94 -14.72 -14.36
CA ALA A 26 2.06 -13.54 -15.20
C ALA A 26 2.50 -12.39 -14.28
N ARG A 27 3.78 -12.06 -14.33
CA ARG A 27 4.36 -10.97 -13.54
C ARG A 27 4.13 -9.65 -14.27
N LEU A 28 3.83 -8.60 -13.52
CA LEU A 28 3.67 -7.26 -14.10
C LEU A 28 4.99 -6.77 -14.72
N PRO A 29 4.93 -6.07 -15.86
CA PRO A 29 6.09 -5.34 -16.35
C PRO A 29 6.49 -4.27 -15.33
N ASP A 30 7.78 -3.94 -15.26
CA ASP A 30 8.33 -3.07 -14.20
C ASP A 30 7.61 -1.71 -14.08
N PHE A 31 7.15 -1.13 -15.20
CA PHE A 31 6.44 0.15 -15.19
C PHE A 31 5.03 0.09 -14.56
N ALA A 32 4.44 -1.11 -14.46
CA ALA A 32 3.10 -1.34 -13.92
C ALA A 32 3.14 -1.93 -12.51
N GLN A 33 4.33 -2.14 -11.95
CA GLN A 33 4.45 -2.56 -10.56
C GLN A 33 4.07 -1.39 -9.64
N PRO A 34 3.40 -1.67 -8.52
CA PRO A 34 3.05 -0.63 -7.57
C PRO A 34 4.32 0.00 -7.01
N HIS A 35 4.37 1.32 -6.98
CA HIS A 35 5.44 2.07 -6.35
C HIS A 35 4.90 2.82 -5.15
N LEU A 36 5.46 2.54 -3.97
CA LEU A 36 5.17 3.34 -2.79
C LEU A 36 5.91 4.68 -2.91
N SER A 37 5.21 5.78 -2.67
CA SER A 37 5.80 7.10 -2.71
C SER A 37 6.86 7.24 -1.61
N ASN A 38 8.13 7.27 -2.01
CA ASN A 38 9.26 7.64 -1.14
C ASN A 38 9.50 9.16 -1.12
N GLN A 39 8.61 9.94 -1.73
CA GLN A 39 8.79 11.38 -1.77
C GLN A 39 8.61 11.99 -0.37
N PRO A 40 9.47 12.95 0.01
CA PRO A 40 9.32 13.67 1.27
C PRO A 40 7.91 14.23 1.42
N PHE A 41 7.42 14.23 2.66
CA PHE A 41 6.18 14.92 2.99
C PHE A 41 6.30 16.40 2.59
N ASP A 42 5.41 16.83 1.71
CA ASP A 42 5.25 18.23 1.34
C ASP A 42 3.98 18.75 2.04
N PRO A 43 4.11 19.59 3.09
CA PRO A 43 2.96 20.13 3.81
C PRO A 43 2.12 21.10 2.97
N SER A 44 2.64 21.60 1.84
CA SER A 44 1.89 22.47 0.95
C SER A 44 0.86 21.71 0.10
N LEU A 45 1.04 20.39 -0.06
CA LEU A 45 0.13 19.56 -0.82
C LEU A 45 -1.01 19.07 0.06
N GLY A 46 -2.23 19.28 -0.43
CA GLY A 46 -3.42 18.71 0.16
C GLY A 46 -3.34 17.19 0.19
N SER A 47 -4.06 16.59 1.14
CA SER A 47 -4.24 15.15 1.16
C SER A 47 -5.63 14.80 1.65
N ILE A 48 -6.20 13.74 1.09
CA ILE A 48 -7.49 13.22 1.53
C ILE A 48 -7.26 11.93 2.33
N SER A 49 -7.96 11.81 3.46
CA SER A 49 -8.01 10.56 4.22
C SER A 49 -8.84 9.51 3.48
N TYR A 50 -8.73 8.25 3.91
CA TYR A 50 -9.49 7.15 3.33
C TYR A 50 -11.00 7.43 3.26
N ARG A 51 -11.53 7.42 2.04
CA ARG A 51 -12.96 7.52 1.70
C ARG A 51 -13.19 6.94 0.30
N GLN A 52 -14.44 6.92 -0.13
CA GLN A 52 -14.77 6.61 -1.52
C GLN A 52 -14.13 7.64 -2.48
N LEU A 53 -13.39 7.16 -3.47
CA LEU A 53 -12.74 7.96 -4.51
C LEU A 53 -13.72 8.35 -5.62
N THR A 54 -13.48 9.54 -6.17
CA THR A 54 -14.12 10.02 -7.41
C THR A 54 -13.05 10.48 -8.41
N VAL A 55 -13.43 10.71 -9.67
CA VAL A 55 -12.45 11.14 -10.70
C VAL A 55 -11.82 12.48 -10.36
N GLU A 56 -12.56 13.35 -9.65
CA GLU A 56 -12.11 14.69 -9.21
C GLU A 56 -10.97 14.64 -8.19
N ASP A 57 -10.71 13.47 -7.59
CA ASP A 57 -9.57 13.25 -6.70
C ASP A 57 -8.24 13.13 -7.43
N PHE A 58 -8.25 12.97 -8.75
CA PHE A 58 -7.06 12.81 -9.58
C PHE A 58 -6.73 14.13 -10.28
N LYS A 59 -5.93 14.98 -9.61
CA LYS A 59 -5.68 16.36 -10.04
C LYS A 59 -4.34 16.56 -10.74
N ALA A 60 -3.49 15.53 -10.82
CA ALA A 60 -2.25 15.63 -11.58
C ALA A 60 -2.56 15.81 -13.07
N LEU A 61 -1.94 16.82 -13.70
CA LEU A 61 -2.12 17.08 -15.14
C LEU A 61 -1.40 16.06 -16.02
N THR A 62 -0.34 15.46 -15.50
CA THR A 62 0.49 14.48 -16.19
C THR A 62 0.71 13.26 -15.31
N PRO A 63 0.92 12.08 -15.92
CA PRO A 63 1.40 10.92 -15.18
C PRO A 63 2.69 11.23 -14.44
N SER A 64 2.97 10.45 -13.40
CA SER A 64 4.26 10.50 -12.70
C SER A 64 5.40 10.14 -13.67
N PRO A 65 6.63 10.65 -13.45
CA PRO A 65 7.73 10.46 -14.40
C PRO A 65 8.03 8.99 -14.74
N HIS A 66 7.81 8.05 -13.82
CA HIS A 66 8.10 6.63 -14.03
C HIS A 66 7.12 5.91 -14.95
N ILE A 67 5.88 6.41 -15.11
CA ILE A 67 4.88 5.85 -16.02
C ILE A 67 4.62 6.72 -17.25
N ALA A 68 5.30 7.87 -17.37
CA ALA A 68 5.03 8.86 -18.41
C ALA A 68 5.14 8.27 -19.84
N ASP A 69 6.17 7.47 -20.08
CA ASP A 69 6.41 6.81 -21.38
C ASP A 69 5.40 5.70 -21.69
N HIS A 70 4.71 5.20 -20.66
CA HIS A 70 3.75 4.09 -20.73
C HIS A 70 2.31 4.54 -20.46
N ARG A 71 2.03 5.85 -20.50
CA ARG A 71 0.73 6.45 -20.13
C ARG A 71 -0.47 5.84 -20.86
N HIS A 72 -0.30 5.39 -22.11
CA HIS A 72 -1.38 4.79 -22.90
C HIS A 72 -1.75 3.36 -22.45
N MET A 73 -0.92 2.75 -21.60
CA MET A 73 -1.16 1.43 -21.00
C MET A 73 -1.64 1.52 -19.55
N ILE A 74 -1.66 2.71 -18.97
CA ILE A 74 -2.09 2.96 -17.59
C ILE A 74 -3.39 3.75 -17.61
N ASN A 75 -4.38 3.26 -16.87
CA ASN A 75 -5.68 3.91 -16.74
C ASN A 75 -5.63 5.04 -15.70
N ALA A 76 -5.13 4.76 -14.51
CA ALA A 76 -4.99 5.75 -13.45
C ALA A 76 -3.77 5.42 -12.59
N HIS A 77 -3.36 6.37 -11.77
CA HIS A 77 -2.30 6.21 -10.79
C HIS A 77 -2.64 7.05 -9.57
N SER A 78 -2.94 6.39 -8.44
CA SER A 78 -3.12 7.06 -7.16
C SER A 78 -1.80 7.23 -6.41
N SER A 79 -1.47 8.45 -6.03
CA SER A 79 -0.35 8.74 -5.11
C SER A 79 -0.80 8.56 -3.67
N ILE A 80 -0.71 7.33 -3.16
CA ILE A 80 -1.16 6.94 -1.82
C ILE A 80 0.04 6.76 -0.89
N SER A 81 -0.08 7.23 0.35
CA SER A 81 0.98 7.16 1.36
C SER A 81 0.41 6.85 2.73
N LEU A 82 1.21 6.14 3.53
CA LEU A 82 1.03 6.07 4.97
C LEU A 82 1.57 7.36 5.60
N ARG A 83 0.84 7.97 6.54
CA ARG A 83 1.29 9.16 7.27
C ARG A 83 1.00 9.04 8.77
N PRO A 84 1.87 9.56 9.64
CA PRO A 84 1.52 9.75 11.05
C PRO A 84 0.34 10.71 11.18
N THR A 85 -0.49 10.50 12.20
CA THR A 85 -1.51 11.49 12.58
C THR A 85 -0.86 12.68 13.28
N THR A 86 -1.56 13.82 13.30
CA THR A 86 -1.11 15.04 14.00
C THR A 86 -1.25 14.94 15.52
N GLU A 87 -1.83 13.86 16.03
CA GLU A 87 -2.05 13.59 17.46
C GLU A 87 -0.84 12.90 18.12
N MET A 88 0.26 12.71 17.38
CA MET A 88 1.49 12.16 17.92
C MET A 88 2.09 13.12 18.96
N HIS A 89 2.21 12.65 20.20
CA HIS A 89 2.84 13.40 21.29
C HIS A 89 4.15 12.74 21.69
N TYR A 90 5.21 13.54 21.86
CA TYR A 90 6.45 13.08 22.46
C TYR A 90 6.69 13.81 23.78
N VAL A 91 6.91 13.03 24.83
CA VAL A 91 7.27 13.56 26.15
C VAL A 91 8.77 13.40 26.32
N ILE A 92 9.51 14.51 26.31
CA ILE A 92 10.94 14.52 26.60
C ILE A 92 11.11 14.85 28.08
N SER A 93 11.55 13.88 28.88
CA SER A 93 11.87 14.13 30.28
C SER A 93 13.23 14.84 30.38
N PRO A 94 13.36 15.88 31.23
CA PRO A 94 14.63 16.52 31.49
C PRO A 94 15.66 15.51 32.02
N PRO A 95 16.96 15.76 31.81
CA PRO A 95 18.01 14.80 32.16
C PRO A 95 17.93 14.43 33.64
N GLN A 96 17.94 13.13 33.95
CA GLN A 96 18.04 12.67 35.33
C GLN A 96 19.38 13.13 35.92
N LEU A 97 19.32 13.75 37.12
CA LEU A 97 20.41 14.42 37.83
C LEU A 97 21.74 13.64 37.94
N ASN A 98 21.72 12.31 37.77
CA ASN A 98 22.91 11.46 37.89
C ASN A 98 23.49 10.95 36.56
N PHE A 99 22.80 11.14 35.43
CA PHE A 99 23.22 10.54 34.15
C PHE A 99 23.34 11.54 32.99
N GLY A 100 22.73 12.73 33.08
CA GLY A 100 22.83 13.74 32.02
C GLY A 100 22.18 13.32 30.69
N VAL A 101 21.33 12.30 30.69
CA VAL A 101 20.70 11.73 29.49
C VAL A 101 19.24 12.17 29.39
N TYR A 102 18.86 12.74 28.24
CA TYR A 102 17.49 13.03 27.88
C TYR A 102 16.77 11.72 27.53
N LYS A 103 15.54 11.54 28.01
CA LYS A 103 14.68 10.43 27.59
C LYS A 103 13.45 10.97 26.88
N ALA A 104 13.04 10.34 25.79
CA ALA A 104 11.74 10.58 25.19
C ALA A 104 10.85 9.35 25.20
N TYR A 105 9.56 9.62 25.35
CA TYR A 105 8.48 8.66 25.25
C TYR A 105 7.59 9.06 24.09
N LEU A 106 7.32 8.13 23.19
CA LEU A 106 6.35 8.31 22.13
C LEU A 106 4.96 7.88 22.62
N GLN A 107 4.02 8.81 22.65
CA GLN A 107 2.64 8.59 23.05
C GLN A 107 1.70 8.82 21.87
N ASP A 108 0.63 8.04 21.82
CA ASP A 108 -0.47 8.18 20.86
C ASP A 108 -0.04 8.17 19.38
N LEU A 109 1.12 7.57 19.08
CA LEU A 109 1.55 7.35 17.71
C LEU A 109 0.51 6.50 16.98
N SER A 110 -0.09 7.11 15.97
CA SER A 110 -1.01 6.46 15.06
C SER A 110 -0.76 6.93 13.63
N PHE A 111 -1.26 6.15 12.68
CA PHE A 111 -1.07 6.33 11.26
C PHE A 111 -2.40 6.28 10.54
N LYS A 112 -2.45 6.94 9.39
CA LYS A 112 -3.57 6.92 8.45
C LYS A 112 -3.07 6.76 7.02
N ALA A 113 -3.89 6.16 6.17
CA ALA A 113 -3.67 6.23 4.74
C ALA A 113 -4.16 7.57 4.20
N VAL A 114 -3.38 8.16 3.29
CA VAL A 114 -3.80 9.36 2.56
C VAL A 114 -3.52 9.21 1.08
N MET A 115 -4.36 9.83 0.27
CA MET A 115 -4.09 10.08 -1.15
C MET A 115 -3.70 11.55 -1.34
N ILE A 116 -2.75 11.81 -2.23
CA ILE A 116 -2.31 13.16 -2.63
C ILE A 116 -2.92 13.46 -4.00
N PRO A 117 -4.02 14.23 -4.08
CA PRO A 117 -4.72 14.48 -5.34
C PRO A 117 -3.83 15.08 -6.43
N GLU A 118 -2.97 16.02 -6.08
CA GLU A 118 -2.10 16.77 -6.99
C GLU A 118 -0.99 15.88 -7.61
N ARG A 119 -0.78 14.68 -7.06
CA ARG A 119 0.15 13.66 -7.58
C ARG A 119 -0.57 12.42 -8.13
N SER A 120 -1.90 12.40 -8.06
CA SER A 120 -2.72 11.31 -8.56
C SER A 120 -3.26 11.66 -9.93
N TRP A 121 -3.05 10.78 -10.90
CA TRP A 121 -3.32 11.03 -12.30
C TRP A 121 -4.42 10.11 -12.81
N TRP A 122 -5.35 10.67 -13.59
CA TRP A 122 -6.39 9.95 -14.31
C TRP A 122 -6.16 10.10 -15.81
N ASN A 123 -6.15 9.00 -16.55
CA ASN A 123 -5.99 9.05 -17.99
C ASN A 123 -7.26 9.60 -18.66
N PRO A 124 -7.21 10.76 -19.33
CA PRO A 124 -8.39 11.35 -19.98
C PRO A 124 -8.90 10.52 -21.17
N GLU A 125 -8.11 9.56 -21.67
CA GLU A 125 -8.48 8.68 -22.78
C GLU A 125 -9.34 7.48 -22.32
N ILE A 126 -9.60 7.32 -21.01
CA ILE A 126 -10.44 6.21 -20.50
C ILE A 126 -11.87 6.32 -21.05
N PRO A 127 -12.40 5.26 -21.68
CA PRO A 127 -13.80 5.19 -22.06
C PRO A 127 -14.73 5.30 -20.85
N ALA A 128 -15.81 6.08 -20.96
CA ALA A 128 -16.76 6.32 -19.86
C ALA A 128 -17.36 5.04 -19.25
N ASN A 129 -17.51 3.96 -20.05
CA ASN A 129 -18.01 2.67 -19.58
C ASN A 129 -16.99 1.88 -18.74
N LYS A 130 -15.72 2.31 -18.68
CA LYS A 130 -14.67 1.73 -17.84
C LYS A 130 -14.40 2.52 -16.56
N THR A 131 -14.95 3.74 -16.43
CA THR A 131 -14.69 4.63 -15.29
C THR A 131 -14.97 3.95 -13.95
N ALA A 132 -16.10 3.26 -13.79
CA ALA A 132 -16.44 2.58 -12.54
C ALA A 132 -15.45 1.45 -12.19
N TYR A 133 -15.00 0.70 -13.20
CA TYR A 133 -14.01 -0.36 -13.03
C TYR A 133 -12.67 0.21 -12.57
N VAL A 134 -12.18 1.26 -13.23
CA VAL A 134 -10.90 1.90 -12.89
C VAL A 134 -10.98 2.59 -11.51
N LEU A 135 -12.09 3.27 -11.18
CA LEU A 135 -12.24 3.85 -9.84
C LEU A 135 -12.24 2.79 -8.74
N GLN A 136 -12.92 1.65 -8.94
CA GLN A 136 -12.88 0.56 -7.98
C GLN A 136 -11.45 0.00 -7.84
N HIS A 137 -10.69 -0.07 -8.93
CA HIS A 137 -9.30 -0.49 -8.91
C HIS A 137 -8.44 0.39 -7.98
N GLU A 138 -8.50 1.70 -8.19
CA GLU A 138 -7.79 2.67 -7.35
C GLU A 138 -8.32 2.68 -5.90
N GLN A 139 -9.63 2.44 -5.70
CA GLN A 139 -10.23 2.31 -4.38
C GLN A 139 -9.64 1.13 -3.59
N ILE A 140 -9.36 0.01 -4.26
CA ILE A 140 -8.74 -1.16 -3.63
C ILE A 140 -7.32 -0.82 -3.17
N HIS A 141 -6.51 -0.14 -3.99
CA HIS A 141 -5.19 0.33 -3.54
C HIS A 141 -5.28 1.24 -2.31
N PHE A 142 -6.27 2.14 -2.27
CA PHE A 142 -6.45 2.99 -1.09
C PHE A 142 -6.88 2.20 0.14
N ALA A 143 -7.73 1.18 -0.05
CA ALA A 143 -8.18 0.29 1.01
C ALA A 143 -7.02 -0.54 1.57
N LEU A 144 -6.12 -1.05 0.70
CA LEU A 144 -4.94 -1.79 1.11
C LEU A 144 -3.99 -0.92 1.96
N MET A 145 -3.76 0.34 1.58
CA MET A 145 -2.97 1.24 2.40
C MET A 145 -3.65 1.53 3.75
N GLU A 146 -4.97 1.72 3.76
CA GLU A 146 -5.72 1.95 5.01
C GLU A 146 -5.69 0.74 5.93
N ILE A 147 -5.76 -0.48 5.37
CA ILE A 147 -5.56 -1.72 6.12
C ILE A 147 -4.15 -1.75 6.74
N ALA A 148 -3.12 -1.36 5.99
CA ALA A 148 -1.75 -1.27 6.52
C ALA A 148 -1.66 -0.29 7.70
N ALA A 149 -2.28 0.90 7.57
CA ALA A 149 -2.34 1.88 8.64
C ALA A 149 -3.01 1.32 9.91
N ARG A 150 -4.16 0.67 9.76
CA ARG A 150 -4.89 0.07 10.89
C ARG A 150 -4.14 -1.09 11.53
N ARG A 151 -3.46 -1.93 10.73
CA ARG A 151 -2.61 -3.01 11.24
C ARG A 151 -1.42 -2.46 12.04
N LEU A 152 -0.80 -1.39 11.56
CA LEU A 152 0.28 -0.70 12.26
C LEU A 152 -0.22 -0.08 13.57
N ASN A 153 -1.37 0.59 13.57
CA ASN A 153 -1.99 1.13 14.77
C ASN A 153 -2.28 0.04 15.81
N ARG A 154 -2.82 -1.11 15.37
CA ARG A 154 -3.01 -2.29 16.24
C ARG A 154 -1.69 -2.76 16.83
N LYS A 155 -0.66 -2.95 16.00
CA LYS A 155 0.67 -3.40 16.44
C LYS A 155 1.24 -2.46 17.51
N LEU A 156 1.15 -1.15 17.29
CA LEU A 156 1.73 -0.14 18.17
C LEU A 156 0.97 -0.01 19.49
N SER A 157 -0.35 -0.20 19.47
CA SER A 157 -1.16 -0.24 20.70
C SER A 157 -0.79 -1.41 21.64
N LEU A 158 -0.20 -2.48 21.09
CA LEU A 158 0.24 -3.65 21.84
C LEU A 158 1.70 -3.54 22.30
N SER A 159 2.50 -2.66 21.68
CA SER A 159 3.89 -2.44 22.05
C SER A 159 4.01 -1.39 23.15
N VAL A 160 4.69 -1.74 24.24
CA VAL A 160 5.03 -0.84 25.34
C VAL A 160 5.79 0.37 24.81
N THR A 161 5.46 1.56 25.32
CA THR A 161 6.08 2.87 25.03
C THR A 161 7.58 2.72 24.76
N ARG A 162 8.02 3.06 23.54
CA ARG A 162 9.44 3.08 23.20
C ARG A 162 10.11 4.25 23.92
N SER A 163 11.05 3.94 24.81
CA SER A 163 11.90 4.95 25.45
C SER A 163 13.17 5.12 24.63
N ILE A 164 13.40 6.34 24.14
CA ILE A 164 14.63 6.74 23.45
C ILE A 164 15.49 7.53 24.43
N SER A 165 16.81 7.36 24.38
CA SER A 165 17.75 8.05 25.26
C SER A 165 18.87 8.72 24.45
N GLY A 166 19.27 9.93 24.81
CA GLY A 166 20.31 10.67 24.08
C GLY A 166 20.98 11.77 24.90
N PRO A 167 22.14 12.26 24.44
CA PRO A 167 22.94 13.27 25.15
C PRO A 167 22.29 14.65 25.16
N ASP A 168 21.42 14.96 24.20
CA ASP A 168 20.71 16.23 24.08
C ASP A 168 19.32 16.03 23.43
N GLN A 169 18.48 17.07 23.53
CA GLN A 169 17.12 17.06 23.01
C GLN A 169 17.06 16.79 21.50
N LYS A 170 17.94 17.43 20.71
CA LYS A 170 17.95 17.31 19.24
C LYS A 170 18.27 15.88 18.80
N SER A 171 19.22 15.23 19.46
CA SER A 171 19.55 13.82 19.23
C SER A 171 18.34 12.92 19.50
N VAL A 172 17.59 13.18 20.57
CA VAL A 172 16.41 12.38 20.91
C VAL A 172 15.28 12.60 19.91
N GLU A 173 15.05 13.83 19.44
CA GLU A 173 14.07 14.15 18.38
C GLU A 173 14.42 13.45 17.06
N GLN A 174 15.70 13.49 16.64
CA GLN A 174 16.14 12.79 15.42
C GLN A 174 15.95 11.27 15.51
N GLN A 175 16.21 10.69 16.69
CA GLN A 175 15.97 9.27 16.93
C GLN A 175 14.47 8.93 16.91
N LEU A 176 13.59 9.80 17.42
CA LEU A 176 12.14 9.61 17.33
C LEU A 176 11.66 9.59 15.88
N VAL A 177 12.09 10.56 15.07
CA VAL A 177 11.77 10.61 13.63
C VAL A 177 12.22 9.33 12.95
N LYS A 178 13.46 8.89 13.22
CA LYS A 178 13.98 7.63 12.66
C LYS A 178 13.13 6.42 13.04
N VAL A 179 12.67 6.33 14.28
CA VAL A 179 11.79 5.23 14.72
C VAL A 179 10.45 5.24 13.98
N VAL A 180 9.87 6.42 13.75
CA VAL A 180 8.64 6.57 12.97
C VAL A 180 8.87 6.14 11.52
N ASP A 181 9.95 6.61 10.91
CA ASP A 181 10.33 6.26 9.53
C ASP A 181 10.58 4.76 9.36
N GLU A 182 11.20 4.12 10.36
CA GLU A 182 11.42 2.67 10.37
C GLU A 182 10.11 1.87 10.44
N GLU A 183 9.13 2.30 11.24
CA GLU A 183 7.81 1.65 11.28
C GLU A 183 7.05 1.84 9.97
N ILE A 184 7.12 3.03 9.36
CA ILE A 184 6.54 3.29 8.04
C ILE A 184 7.21 2.38 6.99
N ALA A 185 8.54 2.34 6.94
CA ALA A 185 9.28 1.56 5.96
C ALA A 185 8.99 0.05 6.10
N ALA A 186 8.87 -0.45 7.33
CA ALA A 186 8.49 -1.83 7.60
C ALA A 186 7.07 -2.14 7.09
N ALA A 187 6.09 -1.29 7.40
CA ALA A 187 4.72 -1.44 6.91
C ALA A 187 4.62 -1.33 5.39
N GLN A 188 5.39 -0.42 4.78
CA GLN A 188 5.48 -0.24 3.33
C GLN A 188 6.01 -1.51 2.63
N LYS A 189 7.02 -2.15 3.20
CA LYS A 189 7.56 -3.40 2.64
C LYS A 189 6.51 -4.52 2.63
N GLU A 190 5.71 -4.63 3.69
CA GLU A 190 4.65 -5.64 3.79
C GLU A 190 3.52 -5.36 2.79
N ILE A 191 3.08 -4.10 2.67
CA ILE A 191 1.93 -3.76 1.83
C ILE A 191 2.25 -3.76 0.34
N LEU A 192 3.52 -3.53 -0.05
CA LEU A 192 3.95 -3.59 -1.45
C LEU A 192 3.64 -4.95 -2.08
N ALA A 193 3.83 -6.04 -1.33
CA ALA A 193 3.52 -7.39 -1.80
C ALA A 193 2.02 -7.59 -2.02
N GLU A 194 1.17 -7.01 -1.17
CA GLU A 194 -0.29 -7.10 -1.32
C GLU A 194 -0.80 -6.29 -2.52
N HIS A 195 -0.26 -5.09 -2.75
CA HIS A 195 -0.57 -4.31 -3.95
C HIS A 195 -0.15 -5.07 -5.21
N THR A 196 1.06 -5.65 -5.20
CA THR A 196 1.57 -6.42 -6.35
C THR A 196 0.68 -7.63 -6.64
N ALA A 197 0.27 -8.36 -5.60
CA ALA A 197 -0.63 -9.50 -5.74
C ALA A 197 -2.02 -9.12 -6.26
N PHE A 198 -2.53 -7.94 -5.88
CA PHE A 198 -3.76 -7.41 -6.44
C PHE A 198 -3.59 -7.06 -7.92
N ASP A 199 -2.53 -6.33 -8.27
CA ASP A 199 -2.28 -5.90 -9.65
C ASP A 199 -2.06 -7.09 -10.60
N GLU A 200 -1.32 -8.12 -10.15
CA GLU A 200 -1.12 -9.34 -10.94
C GLU A 200 -2.44 -10.10 -11.17
N ALA A 201 -3.36 -10.04 -10.21
CA ALA A 201 -4.68 -10.67 -10.34
C ALA A 201 -5.64 -9.87 -11.24
N ALA A 202 -5.57 -8.53 -11.23
CA ALA A 202 -6.63 -7.66 -11.75
C ALA A 202 -6.22 -6.63 -12.83
N SER A 203 -4.92 -6.35 -13.03
CA SER A 203 -4.45 -5.22 -13.86
C SER A 203 -4.00 -5.63 -15.27
N LEU A 204 -3.49 -6.85 -15.46
CA LEU A 204 -3.01 -7.32 -16.77
C LEU A 204 -4.12 -7.67 -17.78
N ARG A 205 -5.37 -7.81 -17.30
CA ARG A 205 -6.55 -8.14 -18.11
C ARG A 205 -7.80 -7.52 -17.47
N TYR A 206 -8.84 -7.31 -18.26
CA TYR A 206 -10.14 -6.96 -17.70
C TYR A 206 -10.68 -8.14 -16.87
N ALA A 207 -10.67 -7.98 -15.54
CA ALA A 207 -10.91 -9.04 -14.56
C ALA A 207 -11.92 -8.61 -13.48
N PRO A 208 -13.19 -8.31 -13.85
CA PRO A 208 -14.16 -7.74 -12.92
C PRO A 208 -14.50 -8.67 -11.74
N GLN A 209 -14.45 -9.98 -11.92
CA GLN A 209 -14.69 -10.95 -10.85
C GLN A 209 -13.55 -10.93 -9.83
N ASP A 210 -12.30 -11.05 -10.30
CA ASP A 210 -11.12 -11.01 -9.43
C ASP A 210 -11.02 -9.67 -8.68
N GLN A 211 -11.28 -8.55 -9.36
CA GLN A 211 -11.31 -7.23 -8.74
C GLN A 211 -12.41 -7.13 -7.67
N GLN A 212 -13.59 -7.68 -7.92
CA GLN A 212 -14.68 -7.67 -6.96
C GLN A 212 -14.38 -8.55 -5.73
N GLU A 213 -13.70 -9.68 -5.91
CA GLU A 213 -13.22 -10.50 -4.80
C GLU A 213 -12.23 -9.75 -3.91
N TRP A 214 -11.27 -9.05 -4.52
CA TRP A 214 -10.34 -8.18 -3.81
C TRP A 214 -11.05 -7.05 -3.06
N TYR A 215 -12.02 -6.40 -3.71
CA TYR A 215 -12.84 -5.37 -3.07
C TYR A 215 -13.58 -5.90 -1.84
N ASN A 216 -14.23 -7.07 -1.96
CA ASN A 216 -14.96 -7.68 -0.85
C ASN A 216 -14.00 -8.08 0.29
N LYS A 217 -12.83 -8.63 -0.06
CA LYS A 217 -11.77 -8.99 0.89
C LYS A 217 -11.26 -7.76 1.64
N SER A 218 -10.96 -6.67 0.93
CA SER A 218 -10.46 -5.43 1.55
C SER A 218 -11.53 -4.81 2.44
N GLN A 219 -12.80 -4.80 2.02
CA GLN A 219 -13.88 -4.27 2.85
C GLN A 219 -14.05 -5.07 4.15
N LYS A 220 -14.06 -6.40 4.06
CA LYS A 220 -14.13 -7.27 5.24
C LYS A 220 -12.97 -7.01 6.21
N GLU A 221 -11.76 -6.84 5.69
CA GLU A 221 -10.58 -6.58 6.52
C GLU A 221 -10.64 -5.18 7.16
N LEU A 222 -11.12 -4.16 6.43
CA LEU A 222 -11.37 -2.84 6.99
C LEU A 222 -12.37 -2.88 8.14
N ASP A 223 -13.45 -3.65 8.00
CA ASP A 223 -14.47 -3.83 9.03
C ASP A 223 -13.89 -4.53 10.27
N ASN A 224 -13.10 -5.60 10.08
CA ASN A 224 -12.40 -6.29 11.17
C ASN A 224 -11.43 -5.36 11.94
N LEU A 225 -10.90 -4.35 11.26
CA LEU A 225 -9.95 -3.40 11.79
C LEU A 225 -10.58 -2.05 12.17
N ALA A 226 -11.91 -1.92 12.13
CA ALA A 226 -12.60 -0.64 12.31
C ALA A 226 -12.22 0.09 13.60
N LYS A 227 -11.98 -0.63 14.70
CA LYS A 227 -11.55 -0.04 15.98
C LYS A 227 -10.17 0.63 15.95
N TRP A 228 -9.40 0.41 14.89
CA TRP A 228 -8.05 0.96 14.70
C TRP A 228 -8.01 2.05 13.62
N ALA A 229 -9.17 2.44 13.09
CA ALA A 229 -9.30 3.66 12.31
C ALA A 229 -9.05 4.86 13.23
N ARG A 230 -8.18 5.78 12.80
CA ARG A 230 -7.78 6.99 13.52
C ARG A 230 -7.86 8.18 12.57
#